data_AF-A0A849DHQ4-F1
#
_entry.id   AF-A0A849DHQ4-F1
#
_cell.length_a   1.000
_cell.length_b   1.000
_cell.length_c   1.000
_cell.angle_alpha   90.00
_cell.angle_beta   90.00
_cell.angle_gamma   90.00
#
_symmetry.space_group_name_H-M   'P 1'
#
loop_
_entity.id
_entity.type
_entity.pdbx_description
1 polymer ?
#
loop_
_entity_poly.entity_id
_entity_poly.type
_entity_poly.pdbx_seq_one_letter_code
_entity_poly.pdbx_strand_id
1 'polypeptide(L)'
;MRRHHQRTGRRLAVLDDDPTGSQAVHGVSVVTEPRRSAYASGLARPGDTCFILTNSRALDQPRAVALNRTVARDLYTWAAEAGHSVELVSRGDSTLRGHAIAEVAAIAAERLAVTGAEPDGVLFCPAMLEAGRYTVADTHLAVVGGTPVPVGRTEFARDATFGYTSSNLREFLVERSGGGLAIDDIASLSLDDIRRGGPERVGQILSTVSGARWVVVNATDPADLEVVVLGLHRAQDAGRAFLVRSGPSLVRALAGIEPRPPLAADDLRVDDSRSAHGLVVAGSHVALTTRQLRVLQECGGLTTVELEVPALLDPASAGAHLDAATGCVVEALGHTDVLVRTSRDLVTADRPAANLDIARTVSAALVSVVRRARRARPAWIIAKGGITGHDLARRALGIRRAIVVGQFLPGQISLFDPVEAPPDVITCPYVVFPGNVGADDALALVRDRLVAATAARGLDRRPAE
;
A
#
# COMPACT_ATOMS: atom_id res chain seq x y z
N MET A 1 3.04 10.38 -19.91
CA MET A 1 3.99 10.27 -18.78
C MET A 1 5.01 9.14 -18.98
N ARG A 2 4.62 7.87 -19.15
CA ARG A 2 5.57 6.74 -19.26
C ARG A 2 6.66 6.90 -20.34
N ARG A 3 6.29 7.33 -21.55
CA ARG A 3 7.25 7.65 -22.63
C ARG A 3 8.23 8.75 -22.24
N HIS A 4 7.80 9.75 -21.46
CA HIS A 4 8.67 10.80 -20.95
C HIS A 4 9.71 10.19 -20.01
N HIS A 5 9.31 9.36 -19.03
CA HIS A 5 10.26 8.71 -18.11
C HIS A 5 11.27 7.81 -18.82
N GLN A 6 10.83 7.07 -19.83
CA GLN A 6 11.71 6.24 -20.65
C GLN A 6 12.75 7.09 -21.39
N ARG A 7 12.32 8.19 -22.02
CA ARG A 7 13.20 9.14 -22.73
C ARG A 7 14.19 9.84 -21.78
N THR A 8 13.77 10.18 -20.57
CA THR A 8 14.60 10.91 -19.60
C THR A 8 15.37 10.01 -18.64
N GLY A 9 15.27 8.68 -18.80
CA GLY A 9 15.97 7.73 -17.93
C GLY A 9 15.41 7.64 -16.50
N ARG A 10 14.27 8.26 -16.22
CA ARG A 10 13.70 8.42 -14.87
C ARG A 10 13.03 7.16 -14.37
N ARG A 11 13.15 6.93 -13.07
CA ARG A 11 12.58 5.80 -12.32
C ARG A 11 11.85 6.33 -11.10
N LEU A 12 10.72 5.71 -10.75
CA LEU A 12 9.90 6.16 -9.64
C LEU A 12 9.97 5.16 -8.48
N ALA A 13 10.60 5.55 -7.37
CA ALA A 13 10.61 4.74 -6.15
C ALA A 13 9.59 5.30 -5.16
N VAL A 14 8.60 4.49 -4.80
CA VAL A 14 7.49 4.87 -3.95
C VAL A 14 7.71 4.28 -2.56
N LEU A 15 8.12 5.11 -1.60
CA LEU A 15 8.27 4.72 -0.21
C LEU A 15 6.87 4.71 0.42
N ASP A 16 6.39 3.51 0.71
CA ASP A 16 5.00 3.26 1.06
C ASP A 16 4.84 3.05 2.57
N ASP A 17 4.22 4.03 3.24
CA ASP A 17 4.02 4.05 4.70
C ASP A 17 3.03 2.98 5.21
N ASP A 18 2.31 2.31 4.31
CA ASP A 18 1.30 1.28 4.59
C ASP A 18 1.34 0.17 3.52
N PRO A 19 1.34 -1.12 3.89
CA PRO A 19 1.42 -2.23 2.95
C PRO A 19 0.29 -2.32 1.90
N THR A 20 -0.77 -1.53 2.05
CA THR A 20 -1.93 -1.51 1.15
C THR A 20 -1.84 -0.46 0.03
N GLY A 21 -0.81 0.39 0.00
CA GLY A 21 -0.78 1.60 -0.82
C GLY A 21 -0.71 1.43 -2.34
N SER A 22 -0.50 0.21 -2.86
CA SER A 22 -0.52 -0.11 -4.30
C SER A 22 -1.93 -0.25 -4.91
N GLN A 23 -2.92 0.35 -4.24
CA GLN A 23 -4.34 0.26 -4.53
C GLN A 23 -4.79 0.88 -5.86
N ALA A 24 -4.02 1.80 -6.44
CA ALA A 24 -4.42 2.56 -7.63
C ALA A 24 -3.59 2.24 -8.88
N VAL A 25 -2.74 1.21 -8.83
CA VAL A 25 -1.71 0.93 -9.84
C VAL A 25 -1.68 -0.56 -10.24
N HIS A 26 -1.13 -0.85 -11.40
CA HIS A 26 -0.87 -2.22 -11.88
C HIS A 26 0.41 -2.27 -12.72
N GLY A 27 0.97 -3.47 -12.89
CA GLY A 27 2.19 -3.71 -13.64
C GLY A 27 3.45 -3.14 -13.00
N VAL A 28 3.41 -2.80 -11.71
CA VAL A 28 4.55 -2.24 -10.95
C VAL A 28 5.14 -3.26 -10.00
N SER A 29 6.41 -3.09 -9.66
CA SER A 29 7.06 -3.91 -8.64
C SER A 29 6.67 -3.44 -7.23
N VAL A 30 6.50 -4.38 -6.31
CA VAL A 30 6.41 -4.15 -4.86
C VAL A 30 7.53 -4.94 -4.21
N VAL A 31 8.33 -4.26 -3.40
CA VAL A 31 9.42 -4.81 -2.61
C VAL A 31 9.03 -4.74 -1.15
N THR A 32 8.99 -5.91 -0.49
CA THR A 32 8.63 -5.99 0.94
C THR A 32 9.84 -5.88 1.86
N GLU A 33 11.04 -6.10 1.30
CA GLU A 33 12.30 -6.02 2.02
C GLU A 33 13.18 -4.92 1.43
N PRO A 34 13.42 -3.81 2.17
CA PRO A 34 14.18 -2.67 1.67
C PRO A 34 15.67 -2.98 1.54
N ARG A 35 16.05 -3.71 0.49
CA ARG A 35 17.42 -4.08 0.15
C ARG A 35 17.80 -3.56 -1.23
N ARG A 36 19.05 -3.15 -1.37
CA ARG A 36 19.60 -2.62 -2.62
C ARG A 36 19.37 -3.51 -3.84
N SER A 37 19.55 -4.82 -3.71
CA SER A 37 19.29 -5.78 -4.80
C SER A 37 17.83 -5.78 -5.24
N ALA A 38 16.89 -5.68 -4.31
CA ALA A 38 15.47 -5.65 -4.60
C ALA A 38 15.05 -4.34 -5.30
N TYR A 39 15.64 -3.19 -4.92
CA TYR A 39 15.43 -1.92 -5.62
C TYR A 39 15.94 -1.99 -7.05
N ALA A 40 17.16 -2.51 -7.23
CA ALA A 40 17.77 -2.63 -8.55
C ALA A 40 16.92 -3.49 -9.49
N SER A 41 16.38 -4.62 -8.99
CA SER A 41 15.44 -5.44 -9.76
C SER A 41 14.12 -4.72 -10.07
N GLY A 42 13.55 -4.01 -9.08
CA GLY A 42 12.26 -3.33 -9.23
C GLY A 42 12.30 -2.07 -10.09
N LEU A 43 13.48 -1.46 -10.22
CA LEU A 43 13.73 -0.20 -10.96
C LEU A 43 14.75 -0.42 -12.09
N ALA A 44 14.82 -1.64 -12.65
CA ALA A 44 15.86 -2.01 -13.59
C ALA A 44 15.86 -1.13 -14.85
N ARG A 45 14.69 -0.84 -15.41
CA ARG A 45 14.53 -0.11 -16.67
C ARG A 45 14.06 1.33 -16.44
N PRO A 46 14.45 2.27 -17.31
CA PRO A 46 13.81 3.59 -17.38
C PRO A 46 12.28 3.48 -17.49
N GLY A 47 11.58 4.31 -16.71
CA GLY A 47 10.12 4.29 -16.60
C GLY A 47 9.55 3.28 -15.61
N ASP A 48 10.37 2.39 -15.04
CA ASP A 48 9.89 1.47 -14.00
C ASP A 48 9.47 2.24 -12.75
N THR A 49 8.40 1.75 -12.12
CA THR A 49 7.90 2.20 -10.82
C THR A 49 7.98 1.04 -9.85
N CYS A 50 8.56 1.29 -8.67
CA CYS A 50 8.68 0.29 -7.61
C CYS A 50 8.18 0.85 -6.28
N PHE A 51 7.23 0.14 -5.69
CA PHE A 51 6.78 0.37 -4.32
C PHE A 51 7.72 -0.34 -3.36
N ILE A 52 8.13 0.37 -2.31
CA ILE A 52 9.03 -0.09 -1.27
C ILE A 52 8.23 0.02 0.02
N LEU A 53 7.79 -1.13 0.54
CA LEU A 53 6.93 -1.17 1.72
C LEU A 53 7.76 -0.84 2.95
N THR A 54 7.74 0.42 3.38
CA THR A 54 8.38 0.84 4.62
C THR A 54 7.50 0.48 5.82
N ASN A 55 6.17 0.49 5.64
CA ASN A 55 5.19 0.33 6.71
C ASN A 55 5.49 1.28 7.90
N SER A 56 6.03 2.47 7.60
CA SER A 56 6.54 3.41 8.59
C SER A 56 5.44 4.01 9.46
N ARG A 57 4.17 3.96 9.04
CA ARG A 57 3.04 4.39 9.87
C ARG A 57 2.86 3.54 11.12
N ALA A 58 3.27 2.27 11.08
CA ALA A 58 3.25 1.37 12.24
C ALA A 58 4.42 1.59 13.21
N LEU A 59 5.33 2.52 12.90
CA LEU A 59 6.50 2.85 13.72
C LEU A 59 6.31 4.18 14.45
N ASP A 60 7.02 4.34 15.56
CA ASP A 60 7.23 5.66 16.14
C ASP A 60 8.02 6.56 15.17
N GLN A 61 7.89 7.88 15.35
CA GLN A 61 8.47 8.87 14.45
C GLN A 61 10.01 8.70 14.32
N PRO A 62 10.81 8.52 15.39
CA PRO A 62 12.25 8.31 15.24
C PRO A 62 12.61 7.09 14.38
N ARG A 63 11.91 5.96 14.54
CA ARG A 63 12.14 4.76 13.72
C ARG A 63 11.66 4.95 12.29
N ALA A 64 10.53 5.62 12.07
CA ALA A 64 10.06 5.98 10.73
C ALA A 64 11.07 6.85 9.99
N VAL A 65 11.63 7.87 10.66
CA VAL A 65 12.68 8.74 10.12
C VAL A 65 13.93 7.93 9.80
N ALA A 66 14.44 7.12 10.74
CA ALA A 66 15.64 6.32 10.52
C ALA A 66 15.49 5.38 9.31
N LEU A 67 14.35 4.70 9.19
CA LEU A 67 14.06 3.84 8.05
C LEU A 67 14.03 4.62 6.72
N ASN A 68 13.32 5.74 6.67
CA ASN A 68 13.26 6.57 5.46
C ASN A 68 14.63 7.13 5.07
N ARG A 69 15.48 7.50 6.04
CA ARG A 69 16.87 7.91 5.77
C ARG A 69 17.68 6.78 5.15
N THR A 70 17.62 5.57 5.72
CA THR A 70 18.33 4.40 5.17
C THR A 70 17.88 4.11 3.74
N VAL A 71 16.56 4.03 3.51
CA VAL A 71 16.00 3.71 2.18
C VAL A 71 16.33 4.81 1.16
N ALA A 72 16.15 6.09 1.52
CA ALA A 72 16.41 7.21 0.62
C ALA A 72 17.90 7.31 0.27
N ARG A 73 18.79 7.18 1.26
CA ARG A 73 20.25 7.16 1.02
C ARG A 73 20.62 6.04 0.07
N ASP A 74 20.16 4.81 0.34
CA ASP A 74 20.48 3.66 -0.50
C ASP A 74 20.00 3.84 -1.94
N LEU A 75 18.80 4.38 -2.15
CA LEU A 75 18.24 4.64 -3.49
C LEU A 75 19.00 5.75 -4.22
N TYR A 76 19.30 6.87 -3.57
CA TYR A 76 20.05 7.95 -4.19
C TYR A 76 21.48 7.53 -4.50
N THR A 77 22.15 6.80 -3.61
CA THR A 77 23.50 6.28 -3.83
C THR A 77 23.50 5.26 -4.96
N TRP A 78 22.56 4.31 -4.97
CA TRP A 78 22.41 3.35 -6.07
C TRP A 78 22.19 4.05 -7.41
N ALA A 79 21.34 5.07 -7.44
CA ALA A 79 21.07 5.82 -8.66
C ALA A 79 22.30 6.62 -9.12
N ALA A 80 22.99 7.30 -8.20
CA ALA A 80 24.20 8.06 -8.51
C ALA A 80 25.32 7.16 -9.06
N GLU A 81 25.59 6.02 -8.42
CA GLU A 81 26.61 5.06 -8.86
C GLU A 81 26.31 4.46 -10.25
N ALA A 82 25.03 4.31 -10.59
CA ALA A 82 24.59 3.76 -11.88
C ALA A 82 24.30 4.83 -12.94
N GLY A 83 24.50 6.12 -12.64
CA GLY A 83 24.13 7.23 -13.52
C GLY A 83 22.63 7.26 -13.85
N HIS A 84 21.79 6.78 -12.93
CA HIS A 84 20.34 6.75 -13.07
C HIS A 84 19.69 7.98 -12.45
N SER A 85 18.52 8.35 -12.97
CA SER A 85 17.63 9.32 -12.32
C SER A 85 16.54 8.58 -11.55
N VAL A 86 16.45 8.83 -10.24
CA VAL A 86 15.40 8.28 -9.37
C VAL A 86 14.64 9.41 -8.68
N GLU A 87 13.32 9.37 -8.78
CA GLU A 87 12.41 10.23 -8.05
C GLU A 87 11.80 9.45 -6.88
N LEU A 88 11.87 10.03 -5.68
CA LEU A 88 11.31 9.44 -4.49
C LEU A 88 9.94 10.05 -4.18
N VAL A 89 8.95 9.18 -4.08
CA VAL A 89 7.59 9.52 -3.64
C VAL A 89 7.40 8.99 -2.23
N SER A 90 7.15 9.88 -1.27
CA SER A 90 6.63 9.51 0.04
C SER A 90 5.12 9.29 -0.09
N ARG A 91 4.67 8.04 -0.15
CA ARG A 91 3.24 7.73 -0.23
C ARG A 91 2.66 7.58 1.17
N GLY A 92 1.61 8.34 1.44
CA GLY A 92 0.95 8.46 2.74
C GLY A 92 -0.52 8.08 2.73
N ASP A 93 -1.13 8.08 3.91
CA ASP A 93 -2.57 7.92 4.07
C ASP A 93 -3.35 9.03 3.35
N SER A 94 -4.37 8.65 2.57
CA SER A 94 -5.24 9.64 1.92
C SER A 94 -6.12 10.39 2.93
N THR A 95 -6.29 9.86 4.14
CA THR A 95 -6.95 10.56 5.26
C THR A 95 -5.95 11.27 6.19
N LEU A 96 -4.77 11.62 5.65
CA LEU A 96 -3.74 12.49 6.25
C LEU A 96 -2.96 11.93 7.45
N ARG A 97 -3.16 10.68 7.85
CA ARG A 97 -2.40 10.06 8.95
C ARG A 97 -0.97 9.70 8.53
N GLY A 98 -0.09 9.62 9.51
CA GLY A 98 1.32 9.27 9.33
C GLY A 98 2.30 10.41 9.58
N HIS A 99 3.58 10.12 9.38
CA HIS A 99 4.69 11.00 9.73
C HIS A 99 5.06 11.97 8.59
N ALA A 100 4.06 12.56 7.93
CA ALA A 100 4.22 13.24 6.63
C ALA A 100 5.39 14.24 6.56
N ILE A 101 5.48 15.17 7.54
CA ILE A 101 6.56 16.16 7.58
C ILE A 101 7.92 15.50 7.84
N ALA A 102 7.99 14.61 8.81
CA ALA A 102 9.25 13.99 9.24
C ALA A 102 9.81 13.02 8.18
N GLU A 103 8.96 12.27 7.48
CA GLU A 103 9.37 11.38 6.39
C GLU A 103 9.91 12.16 5.19
N VAL A 104 9.22 13.23 4.78
CA VAL A 104 9.68 14.09 3.69
C VAL A 104 10.99 14.80 4.05
N ALA A 105 11.11 15.33 5.27
CA ALA A 105 12.33 15.96 5.74
C ALA A 105 13.52 14.98 5.76
N ALA A 106 13.29 13.73 6.18
CA ALA A 106 14.30 12.67 6.12
C ALA A 106 14.78 12.40 4.68
N ILE A 107 13.85 12.30 3.73
CA ILE A 107 14.16 12.08 2.32
C ILE A 107 14.90 13.27 1.71
N ALA A 108 14.48 14.50 2.01
CA ALA A 108 15.13 15.73 1.55
C ALA A 108 16.56 15.84 2.06
N ALA A 109 16.80 15.54 3.35
CA ALA A 109 18.12 15.55 3.94
C ALA A 109 19.08 14.56 3.27
N GLU A 110 18.62 13.34 2.97
CA GLU A 110 19.45 12.36 2.26
C GLU A 110 19.65 12.71 0.79
N ARG A 111 18.68 13.37 0.13
CA ARG A 111 18.87 13.91 -1.20
C ARG A 111 20.02 14.92 -1.22
N LEU A 112 20.00 15.89 -0.30
CA LEU A 112 21.06 16.88 -0.19
C LEU A 112 22.41 16.21 0.08
N ALA A 113 22.47 15.28 1.03
CA ALA A 113 23.70 14.59 1.40
C ALA A 113 24.34 13.79 0.26
N VAL A 114 23.54 13.15 -0.59
CA VAL A 114 24.05 12.29 -1.67
C VAL A 114 24.22 13.04 -3.00
N THR A 115 23.30 13.94 -3.33
CA THR A 115 23.28 14.63 -4.64
C THR A 115 23.87 16.04 -4.61
N GLY A 116 24.12 16.59 -3.42
CA GLY A 116 24.59 17.97 -3.24
C GLY A 116 23.50 19.03 -3.47
N ALA A 117 22.25 18.64 -3.70
CA ALA A 117 21.15 19.55 -4.00
C ALA A 117 19.90 19.24 -3.16
N GLU A 118 19.31 20.29 -2.60
CA GLU A 118 17.97 20.23 -2.02
C GLU A 118 16.90 20.08 -3.11
N PRO A 119 15.71 19.55 -2.78
CA PRO A 119 14.57 19.72 -3.67
C PRO A 119 14.15 21.20 -3.70
N ASP A 120 13.74 21.67 -4.87
CA ASP A 120 13.14 22.99 -5.03
C ASP A 120 11.80 23.08 -4.30
N GLY A 121 11.02 22.01 -4.31
CA GLY A 121 9.74 21.95 -3.60
C GLY A 121 9.25 20.54 -3.30
N VAL A 122 8.15 20.49 -2.54
CA VAL A 122 7.44 19.26 -2.19
C VAL A 122 5.99 19.37 -2.65
N LEU A 123 5.59 18.55 -3.62
CA LEU A 123 4.17 18.43 -3.98
C LEU A 123 3.44 17.65 -2.88
N PHE A 124 2.32 18.18 -2.39
CA PHE A 124 1.45 17.53 -1.43
C PHE A 124 0.06 17.29 -2.01
N CYS A 125 -0.23 16.03 -2.29
CA CYS A 125 -1.48 15.60 -2.91
C CYS A 125 -1.99 14.31 -2.26
N PRO A 126 -2.78 14.39 -1.18
CA PRO A 126 -3.31 13.21 -0.48
C PRO A 126 -4.45 12.50 -1.22
N ALA A 127 -4.75 12.87 -2.47
CA ALA A 127 -5.91 12.36 -3.21
C ALA A 127 -5.92 10.83 -3.36
N MET A 128 -7.11 10.27 -3.13
CA MET A 128 -7.49 8.89 -3.47
C MET A 128 -8.88 8.95 -4.11
N LEU A 129 -8.93 9.43 -5.34
CA LEU A 129 -10.14 9.73 -6.09
C LEU A 129 -11.03 8.50 -6.24
N GLU A 130 -10.43 7.32 -6.41
CA GLU A 130 -11.12 6.02 -6.52
C GLU A 130 -11.94 5.69 -5.27
N ALA A 131 -11.56 6.28 -4.15
CA ALA A 131 -12.18 6.08 -2.87
C ALA A 131 -12.93 7.34 -2.41
N GLY A 132 -13.11 8.35 -3.26
CA GLY A 132 -13.80 9.59 -2.92
C GLY A 132 -13.03 10.48 -1.94
N ARG A 133 -11.69 10.46 -1.99
CA ARG A 133 -10.83 11.42 -1.25
C ARG A 133 -10.23 12.41 -2.23
N TYR A 134 -10.59 13.68 -2.10
CA TYR A 134 -10.27 14.72 -3.08
C TYR A 134 -10.10 16.08 -2.43
N THR A 135 -9.50 17.04 -3.14
CA THR A 135 -9.19 18.37 -2.62
C THR A 135 -9.79 19.45 -3.50
N VAL A 136 -10.52 20.39 -2.89
CA VAL A 136 -11.12 21.55 -3.54
C VAL A 136 -10.94 22.79 -2.66
N ALA A 137 -10.51 23.90 -3.26
CA ALA A 137 -10.19 25.14 -2.54
C ALA A 137 -9.29 24.89 -1.30
N ASP A 138 -8.25 24.08 -1.52
CA ASP A 138 -7.29 23.58 -0.52
C ASP A 138 -7.89 22.71 0.59
N THR A 139 -9.21 22.52 0.61
CA THR A 139 -9.90 21.68 1.60
C THR A 139 -9.96 20.24 1.12
N HIS A 140 -9.40 19.33 1.92
CA HIS A 140 -9.45 17.91 1.66
C HIS A 140 -10.74 17.29 2.23
N LEU A 141 -11.40 16.50 1.40
CA LEU A 141 -12.69 15.89 1.65
C LEU A 141 -12.58 14.37 1.54
N ALA A 142 -13.34 13.67 2.37
CA ALA A 142 -13.59 12.24 2.23
C ALA A 142 -15.09 11.98 2.11
N VAL A 143 -15.49 11.14 1.16
CA VAL A 143 -16.88 10.68 1.05
C VAL A 143 -17.13 9.62 2.13
N VAL A 144 -17.99 9.96 3.10
CA VAL A 144 -18.42 9.08 4.19
C VAL A 144 -19.94 8.93 4.10
N GLY A 145 -20.43 7.69 3.96
CA GLY A 145 -21.86 7.43 3.79
C GLY A 145 -22.47 8.12 2.57
N GLY A 146 -21.70 8.26 1.48
CA GLY A 146 -22.13 8.94 0.25
C GLY A 146 -22.09 10.48 0.32
N THR A 147 -21.69 11.07 1.44
CA THR A 147 -21.61 12.53 1.62
C THR A 147 -20.17 13.00 1.72
N PRO A 148 -19.75 14.06 1.00
CA PRO A 148 -18.45 14.68 1.20
C PRO A 148 -18.33 15.33 2.59
N VAL A 149 -17.31 14.95 3.35
CA VAL A 149 -17.04 15.48 4.68
C VAL A 149 -15.60 16.02 4.74
N PRO A 150 -15.36 17.25 5.23
CA PRO A 150 -14.00 17.75 5.50
C PRO A 150 -13.26 16.79 6.42
N VAL A 151 -12.04 16.39 6.05
CA VAL A 151 -11.35 15.28 6.71
C VAL A 151 -11.12 15.51 8.20
N GLY A 152 -10.89 16.75 8.63
CA GLY A 152 -10.78 17.15 10.04
C GLY A 152 -12.05 16.90 10.89
N ARG A 153 -13.20 16.66 10.25
CA ARG A 153 -14.48 16.36 10.90
C ARG A 153 -14.83 14.87 10.91
N THR A 154 -14.00 14.04 10.29
CA THR A 154 -14.20 12.59 10.21
C THR A 154 -13.63 11.88 11.44
N GLU A 155 -13.90 10.58 11.56
CA GLU A 155 -13.27 9.72 12.56
C GLU A 155 -11.75 9.61 12.37
N PHE A 156 -11.23 9.78 11.15
CA PHE A 156 -9.79 9.69 10.85
C PHE A 156 -8.97 10.78 11.55
N ALA A 157 -9.57 11.98 11.71
CA ALA A 157 -8.97 13.11 12.40
C ALA A 157 -8.88 12.92 13.92
N ARG A 158 -9.64 11.98 14.48
CA ARG A 158 -9.66 11.61 15.91
C ARG A 158 -8.73 10.44 16.24
N ASP A 159 -7.82 10.10 15.31
CA ASP A 159 -6.83 9.06 15.52
C ASP A 159 -5.95 9.39 16.75
N ALA A 160 -5.74 8.40 17.62
CA ALA A 160 -5.03 8.61 18.88
C ALA A 160 -3.54 8.93 18.70
N THR A 161 -2.95 8.57 17.56
CA THR A 161 -1.52 8.78 17.26
C THR A 161 -1.32 9.90 16.25
N PHE A 162 -2.19 9.99 15.25
CA PHE A 162 -2.05 10.89 14.10
C PHE A 162 -3.18 11.91 13.99
N GLY A 163 -3.90 12.17 15.08
CA GLY A 163 -4.99 13.14 15.11
C GLY A 163 -4.58 14.52 14.61
N TYR A 164 -5.55 15.21 14.02
CA TYR A 164 -5.41 16.55 13.46
C TYR A 164 -6.76 17.26 13.44
N THR A 165 -6.76 18.58 13.20
CA THR A 165 -7.99 19.39 13.19
C THR A 165 -8.27 20.03 11.86
N SER A 166 -7.24 20.49 11.13
CA SER A 166 -7.49 21.21 9.88
C SER A 166 -7.85 20.27 8.72
N SER A 167 -8.81 20.72 7.91
CA SER A 167 -9.12 20.11 6.61
C SER A 167 -8.49 20.88 5.45
N ASN A 168 -8.08 22.13 5.67
CA ASN A 168 -7.32 22.88 4.68
C ASN A 168 -5.88 22.34 4.68
N LEU A 169 -5.39 21.88 3.53
CA LEU A 169 -4.11 21.20 3.44
C LEU A 169 -2.91 22.12 3.77
N ARG A 170 -3.05 23.43 3.60
CA ARG A 170 -2.00 24.39 3.98
C ARG A 170 -1.94 24.53 5.49
N GLU A 171 -3.08 24.76 6.13
CA GLU A 171 -3.20 24.81 7.59
C GLU A 171 -2.82 23.48 8.25
N PHE A 172 -3.18 22.35 7.64
CA PHE A 172 -2.77 21.01 8.09
C PHE A 172 -1.24 20.88 8.11
N LEU A 173 -0.53 21.36 7.08
CA LEU A 173 0.94 21.33 7.07
C LEU A 173 1.53 22.22 8.18
N VAL A 174 0.94 23.39 8.44
CA VAL A 174 1.31 24.25 9.58
C VAL A 174 1.13 23.49 10.91
N GLU A 175 -0.05 22.91 11.13
CA GLU A 175 -0.39 22.11 12.31
C GLU A 175 0.61 20.96 12.51
N ARG A 176 0.82 20.14 11.46
CA ARG A 176 1.70 18.96 11.53
C ARG A 176 3.18 19.29 11.62
N SER A 177 3.58 20.50 11.24
CA SER A 177 4.95 20.99 11.42
C SER A 177 5.24 21.49 12.84
N GLY A 178 4.23 21.56 13.71
CA GLY A 178 4.37 22.18 15.03
C GLY A 178 4.70 23.68 14.96
N GLY A 179 4.28 24.36 13.89
CA GLY A 179 4.59 25.77 13.62
C GLY A 179 5.91 26.02 12.87
N GLY A 180 6.62 24.96 12.45
CA GLY A 180 7.85 25.09 11.65
C GLY A 180 7.64 25.55 10.20
N LEU A 181 6.40 25.49 9.69
CA LEU A 181 6.01 26.03 8.39
C LEU A 181 5.07 27.22 8.60
N ALA A 182 5.34 28.34 7.93
CA ALA A 182 4.41 29.45 7.85
C ALA A 182 3.39 29.23 6.71
N ILE A 183 2.16 29.70 6.90
CA ILE A 183 1.09 29.52 5.91
C ILE A 183 1.43 30.15 4.55
N ASP A 184 2.11 31.31 4.57
CA ASP A 184 2.53 32.04 3.38
C ASP A 184 3.65 31.33 2.63
N ASP A 185 4.40 30.45 3.31
CA ASP A 185 5.42 29.60 2.69
C ASP A 185 4.82 28.34 2.06
N ILE A 186 3.50 28.14 2.08
CA ILE A 186 2.87 27.00 1.43
C ILE A 186 2.13 27.49 0.18
N ALA A 187 2.59 27.08 -0.99
CA ALA A 187 1.93 27.38 -2.25
C ALA A 187 0.74 26.43 -2.50
N SER A 188 -0.12 26.78 -3.46
CA SER A 188 -1.22 25.94 -3.90
C SER A 188 -1.34 25.95 -5.42
N LEU A 189 -1.63 24.78 -6.00
CA LEU A 189 -2.13 24.62 -7.35
C LEU A 189 -3.65 24.52 -7.27
N SER A 190 -4.34 25.59 -7.66
CA SER A 190 -5.80 25.63 -7.68
C SER A 190 -6.38 24.82 -8.85
N LEU A 191 -7.67 24.47 -8.79
CA LEU A 191 -8.34 23.84 -9.93
C LEU A 191 -8.37 24.74 -11.17
N ASP A 192 -8.36 26.06 -11.01
CA ASP A 192 -8.32 27.00 -12.13
C ASP A 192 -6.93 27.03 -12.80
N ASP A 193 -5.85 27.02 -12.01
CA ASP A 193 -4.48 26.88 -12.54
C ASP A 193 -4.33 25.58 -13.34
N ILE A 194 -4.93 24.50 -12.84
CA ILE A 194 -4.88 23.17 -13.46
C ILE A 194 -5.77 23.13 -14.72
N ARG A 195 -7.07 23.39 -14.60
CA ARG A 195 -8.03 23.15 -15.69
C ARG A 195 -8.04 24.22 -16.77
N ARG A 196 -7.87 25.49 -16.39
CA ARG A 196 -7.86 26.61 -17.34
C ARG A 196 -6.45 26.94 -17.80
N GLY A 197 -5.49 26.89 -16.87
CA GLY A 197 -4.09 27.19 -17.16
C GLY A 197 -3.33 26.04 -17.81
N GLY A 198 -3.73 24.80 -17.55
CA GLY A 198 -3.11 23.61 -18.13
C GLY A 198 -1.67 23.34 -17.63
N PRO A 199 -0.98 22.38 -18.27
CA PRO A 199 0.40 22.02 -17.90
C PRO A 199 1.39 23.20 -17.95
N GLU A 200 1.18 24.14 -18.87
CA GLU A 200 1.94 25.39 -19.00
C GLU A 200 1.94 26.18 -17.69
N ARG A 201 0.74 26.51 -17.18
CA ARG A 201 0.56 27.31 -15.98
C ARG A 201 1.10 26.58 -14.75
N VAL A 202 0.83 25.29 -14.63
CA VAL A 202 1.38 24.47 -13.54
C VAL A 202 2.92 24.51 -13.57
N GLY A 203 3.53 24.30 -14.73
CA GLY A 203 4.99 24.36 -14.88
C GLY A 203 5.57 25.73 -14.54
N GLN A 204 4.90 26.83 -14.90
CA GLN A 204 5.29 28.19 -14.52
C GLN A 204 5.28 28.40 -13.00
N ILE A 205 4.21 27.97 -12.32
CA ILE A 205 4.11 28.07 -10.86
C ILE A 205 5.22 27.25 -10.21
N LEU A 206 5.41 25.98 -10.62
CA LEU A 206 6.45 25.12 -10.06
C LEU A 206 7.87 25.68 -10.32
N SER A 207 8.09 26.38 -11.42
CA SER A 207 9.39 27.00 -11.70
C SER A 207 9.77 28.13 -10.73
N THR A 208 8.81 28.72 -10.02
CA THR A 208 9.07 29.76 -9.00
C THR A 208 9.22 29.20 -7.57
N VAL A 209 8.97 27.91 -7.37
CA VAL A 209 9.06 27.24 -6.06
C VAL A 209 10.51 26.89 -5.78
N SER A 210 11.07 27.31 -4.64
CA SER A 210 12.45 27.02 -4.23
C SER A 210 12.54 26.79 -2.71
N GLY A 211 13.64 26.19 -2.24
CA GLY A 211 13.91 26.02 -0.80
C GLY A 211 13.01 24.97 -0.14
N ALA A 212 12.82 23.82 -0.80
CA ALA A 212 11.97 22.73 -0.34
C ALA A 212 10.52 23.16 0.01
N ARG A 213 10.04 24.23 -0.63
CA ARG A 213 8.72 24.82 -0.34
C ARG A 213 7.59 23.84 -0.68
N TRP A 214 6.61 23.74 0.22
CA TRP A 214 5.45 22.86 0.03
C TRP A 214 4.44 23.47 -0.94
N VAL A 215 3.85 22.62 -1.77
CA VAL A 215 2.83 22.98 -2.77
C VAL A 215 1.65 22.04 -2.64
N VAL A 216 0.52 22.55 -2.16
CA VAL A 216 -0.75 21.80 -2.10
C VAL A 216 -1.31 21.61 -3.51
N VAL A 217 -1.85 20.43 -3.78
CA VAL A 217 -2.50 20.12 -5.06
C VAL A 217 -3.99 19.91 -4.87
N ASN A 218 -4.79 20.74 -5.53
CA ASN A 218 -6.23 20.51 -5.67
C ASN A 218 -6.51 19.51 -6.79
N ALA A 219 -7.38 18.54 -6.55
CA ALA A 219 -7.76 17.56 -7.54
C ALA A 219 -9.08 16.91 -7.16
N THR A 220 -9.99 16.82 -8.13
CA THR A 220 -11.30 16.16 -7.98
C THR A 220 -11.52 15.07 -9.03
N ASP A 221 -10.73 15.08 -10.10
CA ASP A 221 -10.80 14.14 -11.21
C ASP A 221 -9.38 13.63 -11.60
N PRO A 222 -9.22 12.40 -12.11
CA PRO A 222 -7.93 11.90 -12.58
C PRO A 222 -7.23 12.84 -13.58
N ALA A 223 -7.97 13.53 -14.45
CA ALA A 223 -7.41 14.47 -15.41
C ALA A 223 -6.71 15.67 -14.72
N ASP A 224 -7.17 16.08 -13.54
CA ASP A 224 -6.52 17.14 -12.75
C ASP A 224 -5.08 16.71 -12.38
N LEU A 225 -4.93 15.46 -11.93
CA LEU A 225 -3.63 14.88 -11.56
C LEU A 225 -2.70 14.72 -12.76
N GLU A 226 -3.25 14.34 -13.90
CA GLU A 226 -2.50 14.22 -15.16
C GLU A 226 -1.93 15.55 -15.62
N VAL A 227 -2.73 16.62 -15.58
CA VAL A 227 -2.27 17.97 -15.89
C VAL A 227 -1.17 18.43 -14.93
N VAL A 228 -1.31 18.15 -13.63
CA VAL A 228 -0.29 18.46 -12.63
C VAL A 228 1.02 17.73 -12.95
N VAL A 229 0.98 16.45 -13.29
CA VAL A 229 2.17 15.66 -13.65
C VAL A 229 2.82 16.19 -14.93
N LEU A 230 2.05 16.59 -15.93
CA LEU A 230 2.59 17.20 -17.15
C LEU A 230 3.28 18.54 -16.86
N GLY A 231 2.73 19.36 -15.97
CA GLY A 231 3.36 20.60 -15.52
C GLY A 231 4.62 20.35 -14.68
N LEU A 232 4.61 19.33 -13.83
CA LEU A 232 5.79 18.86 -13.08
C LEU A 232 6.90 18.43 -14.04
N HIS A 233 6.58 17.63 -15.07
CA HIS A 233 7.55 17.21 -16.08
C HIS A 233 8.21 18.39 -16.78
N ARG A 234 7.48 19.48 -17.04
CA ARG A 234 8.05 20.72 -17.62
C ARG A 234 9.04 21.39 -16.68
N ALA A 235 8.67 21.56 -15.40
CA ALA A 235 9.58 22.14 -14.42
C ALA A 235 10.85 21.28 -14.28
N GLN A 236 10.70 19.96 -14.27
CA GLN A 236 11.85 19.06 -14.16
C GLN A 236 12.71 19.02 -15.43
N ASP A 237 12.11 19.13 -16.63
CA ASP A 237 12.86 19.28 -17.88
C ASP A 237 13.63 20.62 -17.94
N ALA A 238 13.18 21.63 -17.18
CA ALA A 238 13.90 22.89 -16.95
C ALA A 238 14.94 22.79 -15.80
N GLY A 239 15.22 21.59 -15.28
CA GLY A 239 16.23 21.35 -14.26
C GLY A 239 15.77 21.49 -12.82
N ARG A 240 14.47 21.68 -12.57
CA ARG A 240 13.91 21.73 -11.20
C ARG A 240 13.77 20.32 -10.60
N ALA A 241 13.95 20.19 -9.30
CA ALA A 241 13.81 18.91 -8.58
C ALA A 241 12.71 18.99 -7.52
N PHE A 242 11.81 18.01 -7.50
CA PHE A 242 10.71 17.94 -6.53
C PHE A 242 10.70 16.62 -5.78
N LEU A 243 10.30 16.67 -4.51
CA LEU A 243 9.77 15.51 -3.81
C LEU A 243 8.25 15.49 -3.91
N VAL A 244 7.66 14.33 -3.66
CA VAL A 244 6.21 14.18 -3.66
C VAL A 244 5.76 13.48 -2.38
N ARG A 245 4.85 14.11 -1.64
CA ARG A 245 4.01 13.47 -0.61
C ARG A 245 2.64 13.21 -1.21
N SER A 246 2.27 11.95 -1.41
CA SER A 246 1.07 11.59 -2.18
C SER A 246 0.14 10.61 -1.49
N GLY A 247 -1.15 10.66 -1.84
CA GLY A 247 -2.07 9.54 -1.78
C GLY A 247 -1.96 8.66 -3.05
N PRO A 248 -2.69 7.54 -3.12
CA PRO A 248 -2.56 6.56 -4.20
C PRO A 248 -2.78 7.09 -5.63
N SER A 249 -3.74 8.00 -5.85
CA SER A 249 -4.12 8.40 -7.22
C SER A 249 -3.01 9.16 -7.95
N LEU A 250 -2.26 10.02 -7.24
CA LEU A 250 -1.17 10.77 -7.87
C LEU A 250 -0.03 9.82 -8.29
N VAL A 251 0.22 8.75 -7.55
CA VAL A 251 1.25 7.75 -7.93
C VAL A 251 0.92 7.10 -9.28
N ARG A 252 -0.36 6.80 -9.55
CA ARG A 252 -0.79 6.28 -10.86
C ARG A 252 -0.45 7.26 -11.98
N ALA A 253 -0.81 8.53 -11.80
CA ALA A 253 -0.57 9.58 -12.79
C ALA A 253 0.93 9.82 -13.01
N LEU A 254 1.73 9.90 -11.94
CA LEU A 254 3.19 9.97 -12.01
C LEU A 254 3.76 8.82 -12.83
N ALA A 255 3.40 7.58 -12.50
CA ALA A 255 3.87 6.39 -13.19
C ALA A 255 3.40 6.27 -14.66
N GLY A 256 2.43 7.08 -15.08
CA GLY A 256 1.81 6.98 -16.42
C GLY A 256 1.17 5.61 -16.63
N ILE A 257 0.40 5.17 -15.64
CA ILE A 257 -0.34 3.92 -15.65
C ILE A 257 -1.79 4.25 -16.02
N GLU A 258 -2.28 3.64 -17.09
CA GLU A 258 -3.69 3.75 -17.48
C GLU A 258 -4.60 3.06 -16.46
N PRO A 259 -5.81 3.58 -16.20
CA PRO A 259 -6.79 2.89 -15.38
C PRO A 259 -7.14 1.53 -16.00
N ARG A 260 -7.40 0.54 -15.14
CA ARG A 260 -7.84 -0.81 -15.54
C ARG A 260 -9.12 -1.15 -14.79
N PRO A 261 -10.09 -1.86 -15.40
CA PRO A 261 -11.21 -2.41 -14.66
C PRO A 261 -10.74 -3.39 -13.56
N PRO A 262 -11.60 -3.66 -12.56
CA PRO A 262 -11.31 -4.69 -11.58
C PRO A 262 -11.04 -6.06 -12.23
N LEU A 263 -10.17 -6.84 -11.60
CA LEU A 263 -9.76 -8.17 -12.08
C LEU A 263 -10.97 -9.10 -12.25
N ALA A 264 -11.09 -9.64 -13.46
CA ALA A 264 -11.99 -10.73 -13.79
C ALA A 264 -11.29 -12.09 -13.58
N ALA A 265 -12.05 -13.19 -13.67
CA ALA A 265 -11.49 -14.54 -13.49
C ALA A 265 -10.34 -14.83 -14.47
N ASP A 266 -10.45 -14.38 -15.73
CA ASP A 266 -9.45 -14.60 -16.78
C ASP A 266 -8.14 -13.84 -16.54
N ASP A 267 -8.16 -12.81 -15.70
CA ASP A 267 -6.95 -12.10 -15.28
C ASP A 267 -6.16 -12.86 -14.21
N LEU A 268 -6.79 -13.85 -13.56
CA LEU A 268 -6.24 -14.58 -12.43
C LEU A 268 -5.57 -15.86 -12.93
N ARG A 269 -4.24 -15.85 -12.91
CA ARG A 269 -3.45 -17.04 -13.22
C ARG A 269 -3.16 -17.79 -11.94
N VAL A 270 -3.44 -19.09 -11.95
CA VAL A 270 -3.04 -19.96 -10.86
C VAL A 270 -2.40 -21.22 -11.41
N ASP A 271 -1.21 -21.52 -10.90
CA ASP A 271 -0.31 -22.55 -11.43
C ASP A 271 -0.83 -23.97 -11.19
N ASP A 272 -0.66 -24.87 -12.17
CA ASP A 272 -1.09 -26.28 -12.12
C ASP A 272 -0.38 -27.07 -11.01
N SER A 273 0.78 -26.63 -10.55
CA SER A 273 1.53 -27.27 -9.45
C SER A 273 1.01 -26.91 -8.05
N ARG A 274 -0.05 -26.09 -7.96
CA ARG A 274 -0.71 -25.71 -6.70
C ARG A 274 -1.88 -26.61 -6.39
N SER A 275 -2.31 -26.60 -5.13
CA SER A 275 -3.55 -27.24 -4.72
C SER A 275 -4.77 -26.61 -5.40
N ALA A 276 -5.91 -27.30 -5.28
CA ALA A 276 -7.21 -26.81 -5.72
C ALA A 276 -7.84 -25.78 -4.76
N HIS A 277 -7.26 -25.58 -3.58
CA HIS A 277 -7.88 -24.83 -2.48
C HIS A 277 -6.99 -23.70 -1.97
N GLY A 278 -7.62 -22.59 -1.59
CA GLY A 278 -6.95 -21.39 -1.12
C GLY A 278 -6.98 -21.22 0.39
N LEU A 279 -6.22 -20.21 0.84
CA LEU A 279 -6.07 -19.88 2.26
C LEU A 279 -6.46 -18.41 2.50
N VAL A 280 -7.45 -18.18 3.35
CA VAL A 280 -7.82 -16.86 3.87
C VAL A 280 -7.24 -16.71 5.27
N VAL A 281 -6.56 -15.60 5.54
CA VAL A 281 -5.94 -15.34 6.84
C VAL A 281 -6.39 -13.98 7.36
N ALA A 282 -6.98 -13.96 8.55
CA ALA A 282 -7.48 -12.74 9.18
C ALA A 282 -7.02 -12.64 10.65
N GLY A 283 -6.20 -11.63 10.96
CA GLY A 283 -5.74 -11.36 12.33
C GLY A 283 -6.35 -10.13 13.00
N SER A 284 -7.30 -9.47 12.35
CA SER A 284 -7.83 -8.17 12.77
C SER A 284 -9.21 -8.26 13.40
N HIS A 285 -9.41 -7.51 14.50
CA HIS A 285 -10.69 -7.37 15.19
C HIS A 285 -11.54 -6.17 14.71
N VAL A 286 -11.23 -5.60 13.55
CA VAL A 286 -12.03 -4.49 12.99
C VAL A 286 -13.45 -4.96 12.69
N ALA A 287 -14.46 -4.15 13.07
CA ALA A 287 -15.87 -4.49 12.92
C ALA A 287 -16.26 -4.93 11.50
N LEU A 288 -15.74 -4.24 10.47
CA LEU A 288 -15.94 -4.62 9.07
C LEU A 288 -15.37 -6.00 8.75
N THR A 289 -14.13 -6.30 9.16
CA THR A 289 -13.53 -7.63 8.99
C THR A 289 -14.42 -8.71 9.64
N THR A 290 -14.97 -8.44 10.82
CA THR A 290 -15.88 -9.36 11.52
C THR A 290 -17.16 -9.65 10.73
N ARG A 291 -17.75 -8.66 10.08
CA ARG A 291 -18.93 -8.85 9.21
C ARG A 291 -18.58 -9.58 7.92
N GLN A 292 -17.46 -9.20 7.28
CA GLN A 292 -16.98 -9.85 6.06
C GLN A 292 -16.65 -11.33 6.27
N LEU A 293 -16.04 -11.68 7.41
CA LEU A 293 -15.79 -13.08 7.76
C LEU A 293 -17.08 -13.85 8.00
N ARG A 294 -18.11 -13.24 8.59
CA ARG A 294 -19.42 -13.88 8.77
C ARG A 294 -20.04 -14.25 7.42
N VAL A 295 -20.12 -13.28 6.50
CA VAL A 295 -20.65 -13.52 5.15
C VAL A 295 -19.86 -14.62 4.44
N LEU A 296 -18.52 -14.57 4.50
CA LEU A 296 -17.66 -15.61 3.92
C LEU A 296 -17.98 -17.01 4.47
N GLN A 297 -18.20 -17.14 5.78
CA GLN A 297 -18.54 -18.42 6.41
C GLN A 297 -19.95 -18.89 6.04
N GLU A 298 -20.91 -17.97 5.92
CA GLU A 298 -22.29 -18.27 5.49
C GLU A 298 -22.35 -18.78 4.04
N CYS A 299 -21.44 -18.33 3.16
CA CYS A 299 -21.30 -18.84 1.79
C CYS A 299 -20.85 -20.32 1.73
N GLY A 300 -20.24 -20.85 2.79
CA GLY A 300 -19.81 -22.25 2.88
C GLY A 300 -18.63 -22.63 1.98
N GLY A 301 -18.36 -23.93 1.88
CA GLY A 301 -17.26 -24.48 1.06
C GLY A 301 -15.86 -24.17 1.59
N LEU A 302 -15.73 -23.88 2.88
CA LEU A 302 -14.44 -23.61 3.54
C LEU A 302 -14.43 -24.19 4.96
N THR A 303 -13.25 -24.57 5.44
CA THR A 303 -13.02 -24.98 6.83
C THR A 303 -12.42 -23.81 7.63
N THR A 304 -13.03 -23.48 8.76
CA THR A 304 -12.49 -22.47 9.67
C THR A 304 -11.58 -23.11 10.71
N VAL A 305 -10.35 -22.61 10.80
CA VAL A 305 -9.40 -22.91 11.88
C VAL A 305 -9.22 -21.65 12.72
N GLU A 306 -9.60 -21.72 13.99
CA GLU A 306 -9.47 -20.60 14.92
C GLU A 306 -8.21 -20.73 15.79
N LEU A 307 -7.44 -19.66 15.86
CA LEU A 307 -6.33 -19.50 16.78
C LEU A 307 -6.82 -18.79 18.05
N GLU A 308 -7.09 -19.58 19.08
CA GLU A 308 -7.42 -19.06 20.42
C GLU A 308 -6.28 -18.23 20.99
N VAL A 309 -6.51 -16.92 21.13
CA VAL A 309 -5.52 -15.97 21.66
C VAL A 309 -5.06 -16.35 23.08
N PRO A 310 -5.93 -16.76 24.02
CA PRO A 310 -5.48 -17.21 25.35
C PRO A 310 -4.46 -18.36 25.29
N ALA A 311 -4.70 -19.37 24.45
CA ALA A 311 -3.78 -20.49 24.27
C ALA A 311 -2.45 -20.07 23.61
N LEU A 312 -2.46 -19.04 22.74
CA LEU A 312 -1.23 -18.48 22.17
C LEU A 312 -0.39 -17.69 23.18
N LEU A 313 -1.03 -17.12 24.21
CA LEU A 313 -0.37 -16.32 25.24
C LEU A 313 0.19 -17.16 26.39
N ASP A 314 -0.29 -18.40 26.55
CA ASP A 314 0.22 -19.35 27.53
C ASP A 314 1.40 -20.17 26.96
N PRO A 315 2.63 -20.00 27.47
CA PRO A 315 3.79 -20.74 27.00
C PRO A 315 3.66 -22.28 27.09
N ALA A 316 2.83 -22.79 28.00
CA ALA A 316 2.64 -24.23 28.18
C ALA A 316 1.79 -24.86 27.06
N SER A 317 0.86 -24.11 26.47
CA SER A 317 -0.08 -24.60 25.45
C SER A 317 0.17 -24.04 24.04
N ALA A 318 0.86 -22.91 23.91
CA ALA A 318 1.06 -22.22 22.63
C ALA A 318 1.68 -23.10 21.54
N GLY A 319 2.69 -23.91 21.88
CA GLY A 319 3.35 -24.80 20.92
C GLY A 319 2.41 -25.88 20.36
N ALA A 320 1.73 -26.61 21.27
CA ALA A 320 0.80 -27.67 20.90
C ALA A 320 -0.40 -27.12 20.11
N HIS A 321 -0.92 -25.95 20.49
CA HIS A 321 -2.00 -25.28 19.79
C HIS A 321 -1.62 -24.90 18.36
N LEU A 322 -0.42 -24.33 18.16
CA LEU A 322 0.09 -24.01 16.83
C LEU A 322 0.31 -25.26 15.97
N ASP A 323 0.77 -26.36 16.56
CA ASP A 323 0.95 -27.63 15.86
C ASP A 323 -0.38 -28.21 15.41
N ALA A 324 -1.37 -28.26 16.30
CA ALA A 324 -2.72 -28.72 16.00
C ALA A 324 -3.38 -27.87 14.90
N ALA A 325 -3.38 -26.54 15.05
CA ALA A 325 -3.94 -25.64 14.06
C ALA A 325 -3.26 -25.78 12.69
N THR A 326 -1.93 -25.91 12.67
CA THR A 326 -1.19 -26.12 11.41
C THR A 326 -1.58 -27.44 10.75
N GLY A 327 -1.70 -28.53 11.53
CA GLY A 327 -2.15 -29.83 11.04
C GLY A 327 -3.51 -29.74 10.37
N CYS A 328 -4.48 -29.13 11.07
CA CYS A 328 -5.82 -28.90 10.54
C CYS A 328 -5.81 -28.08 9.23
N VAL A 329 -5.01 -27.01 9.15
CA VAL A 329 -4.91 -26.19 7.94
C VAL A 329 -4.35 -27.01 6.76
N VAL A 330 -3.27 -27.76 6.98
CA VAL A 330 -2.63 -28.56 5.92
C VAL A 330 -3.55 -29.66 5.42
N GLU A 331 -4.25 -30.35 6.32
CA GLU A 331 -5.22 -31.38 5.98
C GLU A 331 -6.41 -30.78 5.21
N ALA A 332 -6.98 -29.68 5.73
CA ALA A 332 -8.11 -28.98 5.13
C ALA A 332 -7.83 -28.50 3.69
N LEU A 333 -6.64 -27.96 3.43
CA LEU A 333 -6.23 -27.53 2.09
C LEU A 333 -6.19 -28.66 1.05
N GLY A 334 -6.26 -29.93 1.47
CA GLY A 334 -6.40 -31.07 0.58
C GLY A 334 -7.81 -31.26 0.00
N HIS A 335 -8.84 -30.63 0.58
CA HIS A 335 -10.24 -30.88 0.22
C HIS A 335 -11.18 -29.66 0.29
N THR A 336 -10.74 -28.54 0.85
CA THR A 336 -11.56 -27.32 0.98
C THR A 336 -10.70 -26.08 1.15
N ASP A 337 -11.26 -24.91 0.84
CA ASP A 337 -10.62 -23.64 1.18
C ASP A 337 -10.53 -23.50 2.71
N VAL A 338 -9.52 -22.79 3.20
CA VAL A 338 -9.30 -22.67 4.65
C VAL A 338 -9.35 -21.22 5.09
N LEU A 339 -10.12 -20.92 6.13
CA LEU A 339 -10.05 -19.66 6.85
C LEU A 339 -9.28 -19.85 8.16
N VAL A 340 -8.13 -19.19 8.28
CA VAL A 340 -7.42 -19.02 9.54
C VAL A 340 -7.80 -17.67 10.14
N ARG A 341 -8.38 -17.69 11.33
CA ARG A 341 -8.71 -16.46 12.08
C ARG A 341 -8.26 -16.55 13.53
N THR A 342 -8.09 -15.41 14.18
CA THR A 342 -7.89 -15.35 15.64
C THR A 342 -9.24 -15.35 16.36
N SER A 343 -9.28 -15.87 17.59
CA SER A 343 -10.47 -15.80 18.44
C SER A 343 -10.93 -14.36 18.61
N ARG A 344 -12.25 -14.13 18.72
CA ARG A 344 -12.82 -12.77 18.68
C ARG A 344 -12.97 -12.09 20.03
N ASP A 345 -12.78 -12.83 21.12
CA ASP A 345 -12.74 -12.25 22.47
C ASP A 345 -11.55 -11.28 22.57
N LEU A 346 -11.86 -10.03 22.90
CA LEU A 346 -10.84 -8.99 23.02
C LEU A 346 -9.99 -9.26 24.26
N VAL A 347 -8.82 -9.85 24.06
CA VAL A 347 -7.80 -9.98 25.11
C VAL A 347 -7.02 -8.68 25.16
N THR A 348 -7.38 -7.81 26.09
CA THR A 348 -6.66 -6.56 26.39
C THR A 348 -6.00 -6.63 27.75
N ALA A 349 -4.81 -6.05 27.83
CA ALA A 349 -4.12 -5.74 29.07
C ALA A 349 -4.27 -4.25 29.41
N ASP A 350 -4.17 -3.91 30.70
CA ASP A 350 -4.33 -2.55 31.21
C ASP A 350 -3.24 -1.58 30.71
N ARG A 351 -2.12 -2.10 30.21
CA ARG A 351 -0.98 -1.29 29.75
C ARG A 351 -0.82 -1.35 28.23
N PRO A 352 -0.64 -0.20 27.55
CA PRO A 352 -0.41 -0.15 26.10
C PRO A 352 0.73 -1.05 25.61
N ALA A 353 1.82 -1.14 26.36
CA ALA A 353 2.95 -2.01 26.04
C ALA A 353 2.57 -3.51 26.03
N ALA A 354 1.71 -3.95 26.95
CA ALA A 354 1.25 -5.33 26.99
C ALA A 354 0.26 -5.65 25.85
N ASN A 355 -0.56 -4.68 25.42
CA ASN A 355 -1.40 -4.84 24.22
C ASN A 355 -0.56 -4.99 22.93
N LEU A 356 0.55 -4.26 22.84
CA LEU A 356 1.53 -4.44 21.77
C LEU A 356 2.16 -5.85 21.79
N ASP A 357 2.47 -6.38 22.97
CA ASP A 357 3.02 -7.73 23.12
C ASP A 357 2.03 -8.80 22.64
N ILE A 358 0.75 -8.68 23.01
CA ILE A 358 -0.32 -9.56 22.53
C ILE A 358 -0.42 -9.51 21.01
N ALA A 359 -0.48 -8.31 20.42
CA ALA A 359 -0.55 -8.14 18.97
C ALA A 359 0.67 -8.76 18.25
N ARG A 360 1.87 -8.65 18.84
CA ARG A 360 3.09 -9.28 18.32
C ARG A 360 3.02 -10.80 18.38
N THR A 361 2.56 -11.38 19.49
CA THR A 361 2.40 -12.83 19.64
C THR A 361 1.38 -13.37 18.65
N VAL A 362 0.24 -12.70 18.49
CA VAL A 362 -0.80 -13.06 17.52
C VAL A 362 -0.28 -13.00 16.08
N SER A 363 0.43 -11.93 15.71
CA SER A 363 1.05 -11.84 14.38
C SER A 363 2.08 -12.96 14.15
N ALA A 364 2.92 -13.24 15.14
CA ALA A 364 3.92 -14.32 15.07
C ALA A 364 3.27 -15.71 14.91
N ALA A 365 2.15 -15.95 15.59
CA ALA A 365 1.37 -17.17 15.46
C ALA A 365 0.81 -17.36 14.03
N LEU A 366 0.15 -16.32 13.48
CA LEU A 366 -0.35 -16.34 12.10
C LEU A 366 0.78 -16.57 11.09
N VAL A 367 1.91 -15.88 11.27
CA VAL A 367 3.11 -16.07 10.44
C VAL A 367 3.61 -17.51 10.51
N SER A 368 3.64 -18.12 11.70
CA SER A 368 4.08 -19.50 11.91
C SER A 368 3.17 -20.49 11.18
N VAL A 369 1.85 -20.37 11.36
CA VAL A 369 0.85 -21.25 10.71
C VAL A 369 0.97 -21.15 9.20
N VAL A 370 0.98 -19.93 8.63
CA VAL A 370 1.07 -19.73 7.17
C VAL A 370 2.40 -20.24 6.62
N ARG A 371 3.52 -19.98 7.32
CA ARG A 371 4.85 -20.45 6.89
C ARG A 371 4.92 -21.97 6.83
N ARG A 372 4.26 -22.68 7.74
CA ARG A 372 4.23 -24.14 7.76
C ARG A 372 3.24 -24.69 6.73
N ALA A 373 2.05 -24.08 6.64
CA ALA A 373 0.99 -24.45 5.72
C ALA A 373 1.35 -24.25 4.24
N ARG A 374 2.27 -23.34 3.91
CA ARG A 374 2.70 -23.11 2.52
C ARG A 374 3.24 -24.37 1.82
N ARG A 375 3.69 -25.38 2.58
CA ARG A 375 4.10 -26.70 2.04
C ARG A 375 2.97 -27.44 1.33
N ALA A 376 1.71 -27.18 1.70
CA ALA A 376 0.53 -27.67 1.01
C ALA A 376 0.24 -26.93 -0.31
N ARG A 377 1.07 -25.94 -0.68
CA ARG A 377 0.97 -25.12 -1.89
C ARG A 377 -0.46 -24.61 -2.18
N PRO A 378 -1.04 -23.77 -1.30
CA PRO A 378 -2.36 -23.19 -1.55
C PRO A 378 -2.48 -22.62 -2.96
N ALA A 379 -3.66 -22.78 -3.56
CA ALA A 379 -4.03 -22.18 -4.83
C ALA A 379 -3.75 -20.68 -4.82
N TRP A 380 -4.16 -20.00 -3.77
CA TRP A 380 -4.05 -18.56 -3.57
C TRP A 380 -4.09 -18.26 -2.08
N ILE A 381 -3.64 -17.07 -1.68
CA ILE A 381 -3.65 -16.62 -0.30
C ILE A 381 -4.30 -15.23 -0.22
N ILE A 382 -5.33 -15.08 0.61
CA ILE A 382 -5.92 -13.78 0.93
C ILE A 382 -5.49 -13.38 2.34
N ALA A 383 -4.79 -12.25 2.46
CA ALA A 383 -4.43 -11.67 3.75
C ALA A 383 -5.33 -10.48 4.08
N LYS A 384 -6.15 -10.62 5.13
CA LYS A 384 -7.10 -9.61 5.58
C LYS A 384 -6.52 -8.77 6.73
N GLY A 385 -6.28 -7.50 6.43
CA GLY A 385 -5.70 -6.48 7.30
C GLY A 385 -4.34 -6.01 6.77
N GLY A 386 -4.03 -4.71 6.93
CA GLY A 386 -2.76 -4.14 6.45
C GLY A 386 -1.55 -4.79 7.09
N ILE A 387 -1.46 -4.77 8.42
CA ILE A 387 -0.34 -5.38 9.18
C ILE A 387 -0.24 -6.88 8.90
N THR A 388 -1.37 -7.59 8.93
CA THR A 388 -1.43 -9.03 8.60
C THR A 388 -0.90 -9.28 7.20
N GLY A 389 -1.30 -8.47 6.21
CA GLY A 389 -0.79 -8.53 4.85
C GLY A 389 0.74 -8.37 4.78
N HIS A 390 1.27 -7.32 5.41
CA HIS A 390 2.71 -7.08 5.43
C HIS A 390 3.51 -8.25 6.04
N ASP A 391 3.11 -8.68 7.25
CA ASP A 391 3.84 -9.70 8.00
C ASP A 391 3.76 -11.06 7.32
N LEU A 392 2.62 -11.42 6.72
CA LEU A 392 2.49 -12.67 5.97
C LEU A 392 3.33 -12.65 4.70
N ALA A 393 3.24 -11.59 3.88
CA ALA A 393 4.02 -11.48 2.65
C ALA A 393 5.53 -11.60 2.93
N ARG A 394 6.02 -10.83 3.89
CA ARG A 394 7.45 -10.74 4.19
C ARG A 394 7.96 -11.92 5.02
N ARG A 395 7.30 -12.26 6.13
CA ARG A 395 7.84 -13.19 7.14
C ARG A 395 7.35 -14.62 6.96
N ALA A 396 6.11 -14.82 6.51
CA ALA A 396 5.58 -16.18 6.32
C ALA A 396 5.94 -16.74 4.94
N LEU A 397 5.70 -15.93 3.92
CA LEU A 397 5.88 -16.29 2.53
C LEU A 397 7.27 -15.94 2.00
N GLY A 398 8.00 -15.01 2.63
CA GLY A 398 9.35 -14.65 2.19
C GLY A 398 9.36 -13.96 0.83
N ILE A 399 8.26 -13.31 0.44
CA ILE A 399 8.14 -12.55 -0.80
C ILE A 399 9.05 -11.33 -0.68
N ARG A 400 10.19 -11.33 -1.38
CA ARG A 400 11.08 -10.16 -1.46
C ARG A 400 10.57 -9.17 -2.49
N ARG A 401 10.09 -9.66 -3.64
CA ARG A 401 9.50 -8.85 -4.71
C ARG A 401 8.28 -9.54 -5.32
N ALA A 402 7.26 -8.74 -5.61
CA ALA A 402 6.06 -9.15 -6.34
C ALA A 402 5.70 -8.10 -7.40
N ILE A 403 4.87 -8.49 -8.37
CA ILE A 403 4.25 -7.58 -9.33
C ILE A 403 2.79 -7.35 -8.93
N VAL A 404 2.34 -6.09 -8.95
CA VAL A 404 0.92 -5.77 -8.77
C VAL A 404 0.18 -6.12 -10.06
N VAL A 405 -0.65 -7.15 -10.04
CA VAL A 405 -1.40 -7.60 -11.22
C VAL A 405 -2.57 -6.66 -11.51
N GLY A 406 -3.24 -6.20 -10.46
CA GLY A 406 -4.41 -5.33 -10.52
C GLY A 406 -5.20 -5.38 -9.21
N GLN A 407 -6.44 -4.93 -9.27
CA GLN A 407 -7.30 -4.75 -8.09
C GLN A 407 -8.60 -5.54 -8.25
N PHE A 408 -9.14 -6.09 -7.16
CA PHE A 408 -10.43 -6.79 -7.18
C PHE A 408 -11.64 -5.85 -7.14
N LEU A 409 -11.45 -4.62 -6.64
CA LEU A 409 -12.44 -3.55 -6.60
C LEU A 409 -11.79 -2.25 -7.10
N PRO A 410 -12.56 -1.26 -7.62
CA PRO A 410 -11.99 0.01 -8.06
C PRO A 410 -11.13 0.65 -6.97
N GLY A 411 -9.83 0.82 -7.25
CA GLY A 411 -8.86 1.40 -6.32
C GLY A 411 -8.63 0.61 -5.03
N GLN A 412 -8.98 -0.68 -4.97
CA GLN A 412 -9.07 -1.44 -3.72
C GLN A 412 -8.69 -2.92 -3.90
N ILE A 413 -8.03 -3.49 -2.88
CA ILE A 413 -7.68 -4.92 -2.76
C ILE A 413 -6.77 -5.37 -3.92
N SER A 414 -5.46 -5.30 -3.69
CA SER A 414 -4.47 -5.60 -4.73
C SER A 414 -4.13 -7.08 -4.78
N LEU A 415 -3.99 -7.60 -6.01
CA LEU A 415 -3.40 -8.90 -6.28
C LEU A 415 -1.90 -8.74 -6.57
N PHE A 416 -1.08 -9.49 -5.84
CA PHE A 416 0.35 -9.60 -6.05
C PHE A 416 0.69 -10.95 -6.66
N ASP A 417 1.58 -10.93 -7.65
CA ASP A 417 2.25 -12.10 -8.21
C ASP A 417 3.71 -12.14 -7.71
N PRO A 418 4.07 -13.05 -6.78
CA PRO A 418 5.42 -13.19 -6.26
C PRO A 418 6.42 -13.65 -7.34
N VAL A 419 7.42 -12.80 -7.60
CA VAL A 419 8.46 -13.04 -8.61
C VAL A 419 9.85 -13.22 -8.01
N GLU A 420 10.05 -12.83 -6.74
CA GLU A 420 11.23 -13.19 -5.94
C GLU A 420 10.78 -13.64 -4.55
N ALA A 421 10.71 -14.96 -4.36
CA ALA A 421 10.25 -15.62 -3.14
C ALA A 421 10.85 -17.04 -3.07
N PRO A 422 10.66 -17.80 -1.98
CA PRO A 422 10.91 -19.24 -1.97
C PRO A 422 10.20 -19.97 -3.14
N PRO A 423 10.78 -21.05 -3.71
CA PRO A 423 10.21 -21.73 -4.88
C PRO A 423 8.78 -22.24 -4.70
N ASP A 424 8.38 -22.59 -3.48
CA ASP A 424 7.02 -23.00 -3.11
C ASP A 424 6.01 -21.85 -3.05
N VAL A 425 6.48 -20.60 -3.14
CA VAL A 425 5.67 -19.37 -3.05
C VAL A 425 5.63 -18.60 -4.38
N ILE A 426 6.66 -18.72 -5.22
CA ILE A 426 6.67 -18.13 -6.57
C ILE A 426 5.39 -18.54 -7.32
N THR A 427 4.78 -17.60 -8.05
CA THR A 427 3.48 -17.73 -8.73
C THR A 427 2.27 -17.96 -7.82
N CYS A 428 2.36 -17.71 -6.50
CA CYS A 428 1.22 -17.78 -5.58
C CYS A 428 0.43 -16.47 -5.67
N PRO A 429 -0.80 -16.45 -6.20
CA PRO A 429 -1.66 -15.29 -6.11
C PRO A 429 -1.78 -14.87 -4.63
N TYR A 430 -1.32 -13.66 -4.32
CA TYR A 430 -1.32 -13.13 -2.98
C TYR A 430 -2.15 -11.86 -2.92
N VAL A 431 -3.27 -11.91 -2.21
CA VAL A 431 -4.20 -10.79 -2.12
C VAL A 431 -3.93 -10.00 -0.85
N VAL A 432 -3.60 -8.73 -1.02
CA VAL A 432 -3.53 -7.75 0.07
C VAL A 432 -4.91 -7.13 0.22
N PHE A 433 -5.64 -7.53 1.25
CA PHE A 433 -6.99 -7.06 1.53
C PHE A 433 -6.99 -6.13 2.75
N PRO A 434 -7.12 -4.80 2.59
CA PRO A 434 -7.15 -3.86 3.71
C PRO A 434 -8.26 -4.13 4.75
N GLY A 435 -8.04 -3.72 6.00
CA GLY A 435 -8.98 -4.00 7.10
C GLY A 435 -10.35 -3.31 6.97
N ASN A 436 -10.39 -2.16 6.30
CA ASN A 436 -11.48 -1.19 6.32
C ASN A 436 -12.06 -0.88 4.93
N VAL A 437 -11.89 -1.79 3.95
CA VAL A 437 -12.34 -1.59 2.57
C VAL A 437 -13.37 -2.63 2.13
N GLY A 438 -14.18 -2.26 1.13
CA GLY A 438 -15.23 -3.09 0.57
C GLY A 438 -16.51 -3.16 1.43
N ALA A 439 -17.59 -3.63 0.80
CA ALA A 439 -18.84 -3.97 1.47
C ALA A 439 -18.70 -5.30 2.26
N ASP A 440 -19.75 -5.68 2.97
CA ASP A 440 -19.77 -6.88 3.82
C ASP A 440 -19.57 -8.18 3.01
N ASP A 441 -19.88 -8.19 1.72
CA ASP A 441 -19.69 -9.31 0.78
C ASP A 441 -18.34 -9.33 0.06
N ALA A 442 -17.54 -8.26 0.18
CA ALA A 442 -16.33 -8.08 -0.63
C ALA A 442 -15.29 -9.21 -0.48
N LEU A 443 -15.18 -9.80 0.71
CA LEU A 443 -14.27 -10.93 0.94
C LEU A 443 -14.73 -12.22 0.24
N ALA A 444 -16.04 -12.48 0.26
CA ALA A 444 -16.63 -13.60 -0.46
C ALA A 444 -16.47 -13.41 -1.98
N LEU A 445 -16.74 -12.20 -2.50
CA LEU A 445 -16.55 -11.87 -3.91
C LEU A 445 -15.11 -12.14 -4.40
N VAL A 446 -14.10 -11.73 -3.63
CA VAL A 446 -12.68 -11.96 -3.97
C VAL A 446 -12.36 -13.44 -3.99
N ARG A 447 -12.83 -14.18 -2.97
CA ARG A 447 -12.66 -15.64 -2.90
C ARG A 447 -13.31 -16.31 -4.11
N ASP A 448 -14.55 -15.99 -4.43
CA ASP A 448 -15.31 -16.67 -5.48
C ASP A 448 -14.64 -16.50 -6.85
N ARG A 449 -14.07 -15.31 -7.14
CA ARG A 449 -13.28 -15.10 -8.37
C ARG A 449 -12.03 -15.97 -8.41
N LEU A 450 -11.32 -16.13 -7.29
CA LEU A 450 -10.14 -16.97 -7.19
C LEU A 450 -10.47 -18.48 -7.29
N VAL A 451 -11.61 -18.89 -6.71
CA VAL A 451 -12.14 -20.25 -6.85
C VAL A 451 -12.54 -20.53 -8.28
N ALA A 452 -13.24 -19.61 -8.95
CA ALA A 452 -13.62 -19.74 -10.35
C ALA A 452 -12.40 -19.86 -11.26
N ALA A 453 -11.38 -19.01 -11.06
CA ALA A 453 -10.11 -19.10 -11.79
C ALA A 453 -9.36 -20.41 -11.51
N THR A 454 -9.47 -20.95 -10.29
CA THR A 454 -8.88 -22.24 -9.93
C THR A 454 -9.60 -23.41 -10.61
N ALA A 455 -10.93 -23.37 -10.69
CA ALA A 455 -11.72 -24.39 -11.38
C ALA A 455 -11.50 -24.36 -12.91
N ALA A 456 -11.28 -23.18 -13.48
CA ALA A 456 -11.06 -23.00 -14.92
C ALA A 456 -9.76 -23.64 -15.44
N ARG A 457 -8.76 -23.88 -14.58
CA ARG A 457 -7.49 -24.56 -14.96
C ARG A 457 -7.69 -25.88 -15.70
N GLY A 458 -8.76 -26.61 -15.38
CA GLY A 458 -9.07 -27.90 -15.99
C GLY A 458 -9.83 -27.85 -17.32
N LEU A 459 -10.40 -26.70 -17.70
CA LEU A 459 -11.30 -26.56 -18.86
C LEU A 459 -10.57 -26.13 -20.14
N ASP A 460 -9.41 -25.48 -20.04
CA ASP A 460 -8.52 -25.11 -21.17
C ASP A 460 -7.83 -26.32 -21.82
N ARG A 461 -8.11 -27.54 -21.34
CA ARG A 461 -7.57 -28.81 -21.84
C ARG A 461 -8.50 -29.58 -22.78
N ARG A 462 -9.58 -28.98 -23.32
CA ARG A 462 -10.25 -29.61 -24.46
C ARG A 462 -9.37 -29.42 -25.70
N PRO A 463 -8.81 -30.49 -26.31
CA PRO A 463 -8.21 -30.35 -27.63
C PRO A 463 -9.28 -29.79 -28.55
N ALA A 464 -8.92 -28.85 -29.42
CA ALA A 464 -9.74 -28.60 -30.59
C ALA A 464 -9.85 -29.93 -31.35
N GLU A 465 -11.04 -30.54 -31.34
CA GLU A 465 -11.35 -31.71 -32.16
C GLU A 465 -11.26 -31.38 -33.65
#